data_AF-A0A6N9HKV0-F1
#
_entry.id   AF-A0A6N9HKV0-F1
#
_cell.length_a   1.000
_cell.length_b   1.000
_cell.length_c   1.000
_cell.angle_alpha   90.00
_cell.angle_beta   90.00
_cell.angle_gamma   90.00
#
_symmetry.space_group_name_H-M   'P 1'
#
loop_
_entity.id
_entity.type
_entity.pdbx_description
1 polymer ?
#
loop_
_entity_poly.entity_id
_entity_poly.type
_entity_poly.pdbx_seq_one_letter_code
_entity_poly.pdbx_strand_id
1 'polypeptide(L)' 'MELLHYTPRVDLARCEIVDRGIEVQASFSTLCALEYMKSHNIPPQIIQRVLLQPAQRRAASRVIHKN' A
#
# COMPACT_ATOMS: atom_id res chain seq x y z
N MET A 1 -2.06 11.70 -27.74
CA MET A 1 -2.80 11.46 -26.50
C MET A 1 -2.19 10.24 -25.85
N GLU A 2 -1.40 10.44 -24.79
CA GLU A 2 -0.73 9.35 -24.09
C GLU A 2 -1.76 8.49 -23.35
N LEU A 3 -1.85 7.22 -23.75
CA LEU A 3 -2.64 6.21 -23.06
C LEU A 3 -2.00 5.97 -21.69
N LEU A 4 -2.67 6.39 -20.63
CA LEU A 4 -2.32 6.02 -19.26
C LEU A 4 -2.41 4.49 -19.16
N HIS A 5 -1.26 3.83 -19.15
CA HIS A 5 -1.14 2.41 -18.86
C HIS A 5 -1.65 2.17 -17.43
N TYR A 6 -2.92 1.80 -17.30
CA TYR A 6 -3.42 1.19 -16.08
C TYR A 6 -2.72 -0.17 -15.95
N THR A 7 -1.58 -0.20 -15.30
CA THR A 7 -0.94 -1.44 -14.89
C THR A 7 -1.71 -1.94 -13.67
N PRO A 8 -2.47 -3.05 -13.76
CA PRO A 8 -2.98 -3.70 -12.55
C PRO A 8 -1.78 -4.00 -11.64
N ARG A 9 -1.92 -3.91 -10.32
CA ARG A 9 -0.83 -4.27 -9.40
C ARG A 9 -0.56 -5.78 -9.53
N VAL A 10 0.34 -6.17 -10.41
CA VAL A 10 0.62 -7.58 -10.75
C VAL A 10 1.40 -8.31 -9.64
N ASP A 11 1.87 -7.61 -8.61
CA ASP A 11 2.71 -8.19 -7.55
C ASP A 11 1.89 -8.44 -6.27
N LEU A 12 1.28 -9.63 -6.19
CA LEU A 12 0.50 -10.08 -5.03
C LEU A 12 1.37 -10.14 -3.76
N ALA A 13 2.63 -10.54 -3.88
CA ALA A 13 3.56 -10.63 -2.74
C ALA A 13 3.81 -9.23 -2.15
N ARG A 14 4.02 -8.21 -2.98
CA ARG A 14 4.11 -6.82 -2.51
C ARG A 14 2.83 -6.36 -1.84
N CYS A 15 1.66 -6.78 -2.32
CA CYS A 15 0.40 -6.45 -1.65
C CYS A 15 0.40 -7.06 -0.24
N GLU A 16 0.61 -8.36 -0.09
CA GLU A 16 0.61 -9.02 1.22
C GLU A 16 1.60 -8.37 2.20
N ILE A 17 2.83 -8.06 1.76
CA ILE A 17 3.82 -7.37 2.59
C ILE A 17 3.29 -6.03 3.08
N VAL A 18 2.75 -5.20 2.19
CA VAL A 18 2.27 -3.89 2.62
C VAL A 18 1.06 -4.06 3.56
N ASP A 19 0.22 -5.11 3.38
CA ASP A 19 -0.99 -5.30 4.20
C ASP A 19 -0.58 -5.68 5.61
N ARG A 20 0.42 -6.56 5.70
CA ARG A 20 1.07 -6.89 6.96
C ARG A 20 1.77 -5.69 7.58
N GLY A 21 2.39 -4.81 6.79
CA GLY A 21 2.99 -3.56 7.26
C GLY A 21 1.96 -2.63 7.91
N ILE A 22 0.76 -2.52 7.34
CA ILE A 22 -0.35 -1.74 7.91
C ILE A 22 -0.82 -2.35 9.24
N GLU A 23 -0.93 -3.68 9.32
CA GLU A 23 -1.26 -4.37 10.57
C GLU A 23 -0.20 -4.14 11.65
N VAL A 24 1.09 -4.25 11.29
CA VAL A 24 2.21 -3.98 12.21
C VAL A 24 2.15 -2.54 12.74
N GLN A 25 1.80 -1.57 11.91
CA GLN A 25 1.63 -0.19 12.35
C GLN A 25 0.48 -0.07 13.37
N ALA A 26 -0.65 -0.71 13.10
CA ALA A 26 -1.83 -0.65 13.96
C ALA A 26 -1.62 -1.38 15.30
N SER A 27 -0.82 -2.45 15.33
CA SER A 27 -0.58 -3.25 16.53
C SER A 27 0.63 -2.81 17.37
N PHE A 28 1.63 -2.17 16.76
CA PHE A 28 2.87 -1.82 17.45
C PHE A 28 3.23 -0.34 17.30
N SER A 29 3.84 0.05 16.18
CA SER A 29 4.24 1.42 15.90
C SER A 29 4.55 1.63 14.43
N THR A 30 4.55 2.90 14.00
CA THR A 30 4.99 3.31 12.66
C THR A 30 6.44 2.92 12.37
N LEU A 31 7.33 2.98 13.37
CA LEU A 31 8.74 2.62 13.19
C LEU A 31 8.89 1.12 12.89
N CYS A 32 8.17 0.26 13.62
CA CYS A 32 8.18 -1.18 13.38
C CYS A 32 7.69 -1.52 11.97
N ALA A 33 6.61 -0.88 11.53
CA ALA A 33 6.06 -1.09 10.19
C ALA A 33 7.00 -0.63 9.07
N LEU A 34 7.70 0.49 9.30
CA LEU A 34 8.67 1.04 8.37
C LEU A 34 9.87 0.10 8.19
N GLU A 35 10.44 -0.41 9.29
CA GLU A 35 11.55 -1.36 9.23
C GLU A 35 11.13 -2.72 8.64
N TYR A 36 9.92 -3.20 8.97
CA TYR A 36 9.35 -4.39 8.33
C TYR A 36 9.24 -4.22 6.81
N MET A 37 8.67 -3.12 6.32
CA MET A 37 8.52 -2.94 4.87
C MET A 37 9.86 -2.68 4.15
N LYS A 38 10.83 -2.05 4.82
CA LYS A 38 12.19 -1.91 4.30
C LYS A 38 12.89 -3.25 4.14
N SER A 39 12.80 -4.15 5.13
CA SER A 39 13.45 -5.48 5.06
C SER A 39 12.90 -6.32 3.90
N HIS A 40 11.67 -6.05 3.49
CA HIS A 40 11.01 -6.66 2.32
C HIS A 40 11.18 -5.87 1.00
N ASN A 41 12.11 -4.90 0.96
CA ASN A 41 12.43 -4.10 -0.23
C ASN A 41 11.24 -3.32 -0.83
N ILE A 42 10.28 -2.91 0.01
CA ILE A 42 9.20 -2.04 -0.44
C ILE A 42 9.77 -0.62 -0.69
N PRO A 43 9.50 -0.01 -1.85
CA PRO A 43 9.97 1.34 -2.16
C PRO A 43 9.52 2.36 -1.10
N PRO A 44 10.41 3.28 -0.66
CA PRO A 44 10.09 4.29 0.36
C PRO A 44 8.85 5.12 0.04
N GLN A 45 8.60 5.43 -1.24
CA GLN A 45 7.43 6.18 -1.69
C GLN A 45 6.12 5.42 -1.42
N ILE A 46 6.14 4.09 -1.53
CA ILE A 46 5.00 3.23 -1.21
C ILE A 46 4.82 3.20 0.32
N ILE A 47 5.90 3.00 1.08
CA ILE A 47 5.88 3.00 2.55
C ILE A 47 5.29 4.31 3.08
N GLN A 48 5.78 5.45 2.61
CA GLN A 48 5.28 6.76 3.02
C GLN A 48 3.78 6.88 2.74
N ARG A 49 3.35 6.57 1.51
CA ARG A 49 1.93 6.65 1.14
C ARG A 49 1.05 5.78 2.04
N VAL A 50 1.43 4.53 2.26
CA VAL A 50 0.57 3.56 2.95
C VAL A 50 0.58 3.70 4.47
N LEU A 51 1.67 4.19 5.07
CA LEU A 51 1.71 4.48 6.51
C LEU A 51 1.05 5.81 6.88
N LEU A 52 1.05 6.79 5.97
CA LEU A 52 0.35 8.07 6.19
C LEU A 52 -1.17 7.93 5.93
N GLN A 53 -1.56 7.08 4.98
CA GLN A 53 -2.95 6.94 4.54
C GLN A 53 -3.37 5.47 4.38
N PRO A 54 -3.29 4.65 5.46
CA PRO A 54 -3.56 3.21 5.37
C PRO A 54 -4.99 2.87 4.89
N ALA A 55 -5.97 3.71 5.23
CA ALA A 55 -7.37 3.55 4.82
C ALA A 55 -7.57 3.65 3.29
N GLN A 56 -6.72 4.40 2.58
CA GLN A 56 -6.87 4.62 1.15
C GLN A 56 -6.48 3.41 0.31
N ARG A 57 -5.70 2.49 0.89
CA ARG A 57 -5.23 1.32 0.18
C ARG A 57 -6.35 0.46 -0.39
N ARG A 58 -7.42 0.23 0.37
CA ARG A 58 -8.59 -0.56 -0.05
C ARG A 58 -9.71 0.32 -0.65
N ALA A 59 -9.64 1.63 -0.46
CA ALA A 59 -10.63 2.57 -0.99
C ALA A 59 -10.59 2.69 -2.51
N ALA A 60 -9.42 2.52 -3.14
CA ALA A 60 -9.27 2.57 -4.60
C ALA A 60 -10.04 1.47 -5.36
N SER A 61 -10.56 0.44 -4.68
CA SER A 61 -11.42 -0.59 -5.27
C SER A 61 -12.93 -0.27 -5.18
N ARG A 62 -13.33 0.74 -4.41
CA ARG A 62 -14.71 1.27 -4.43
C ARG A 62 -14.84 2.34 -5.50
N VAL A 63 -14.74 1.95 -6.77
CA VAL A 63 -15.35 2.77 -7.84
C VAL A 63 -16.86 2.59 -7.71
N ILE A 64 -17.48 3.45 -6.91
CA ILE A 64 -18.93 3.56 -6.87
C ILE A 64 -19.30 4.33 -8.13
N HIS A 65 -19.73 3.59 -9.16
CA HIS A 65 -20.42 4.17 -10.30
C HIS A 65 -21.65 4.91 -9.75
N LYS A 66 -21.59 6.24 -9.68
CA LYS A 66 -22.74 7.07 -9.32
C LYS A 66 -23.29 7.65 -10.62
N ASN A 67 -24.27 6.91 -11.16
CA ASN A 67 -25.34 7.27 -12.11
C ASN A 67 -25.05 8.37 -13.13
#